data_AF-A0AAU7B226-F1
#
_entry.id   AF-A0AAU7B226-F1
#
_cell.length_a   1.000
_cell.length_b   1.000
_cell.length_c   1.000
_cell.angle_alpha   90.00
_cell.angle_beta   90.00
_cell.angle_gamma   90.00
#
_symmetry.space_group_name_H-M   'P 1'
#
loop_
_entity.id
_entity.type
_entity.pdbx_description
1 polymer ?
#
loop_
_entity_poly.entity_id
_entity_poly.type
_entity_poly.pdbx_seq_one_letter_code
_entity_poly.pdbx_strand_id
1 'polypeptide(L)'
;MRPHRSLSLAVLCTLLVALGVPAGAQAASVFEQVSTNLINKGAIEPCKFTSAELTKAKNSVPPNLEQYAPDFKDAVDAALKQRAQGVCDKKAAGTKKNTDTGAAVAPTTGGGTTGAAPAGNTPAQGTAAPTTSTAAPTTQAAVTPTPQPAPSVTPAPVVADGAILAAARNTSSDSDLPAPFVALALLAALAALAALAVFSTRWLAFEPRWVVRSRHATAEAGWRTSAAWAEFRDWLRLGR
;
A
#
# COMPACT_ATOMS: atom_id res chain seq x y z
N MET A 1 -6.86 -55.55 22.57
CA MET A 1 -7.09 -55.16 21.16
C MET A 1 -6.48 -53.77 20.96
N ARG A 2 -5.62 -53.61 19.95
CA ARG A 2 -4.64 -52.50 19.82
C ARG A 2 -5.26 -51.26 19.12
N PRO A 3 -5.46 -50.11 19.80
CA PRO A 3 -6.05 -48.91 19.22
C PRO A 3 -5.04 -47.95 18.57
N HIS A 4 -3.85 -48.42 18.17
CA HIS A 4 -2.77 -47.53 17.70
C HIS A 4 -2.72 -47.26 16.20
N ARG A 5 -3.51 -47.97 15.37
CA ARG A 5 -3.42 -47.83 13.90
C ARG A 5 -4.25 -46.70 13.30
N SER A 6 -5.28 -46.23 14.00
CA SER A 6 -6.16 -45.14 13.54
C SER A 6 -5.61 -43.74 13.84
N LEU A 7 -4.62 -43.61 14.72
CA LEU A 7 -4.04 -42.31 15.07
C LEU A 7 -3.06 -41.77 14.00
N SER A 8 -2.40 -42.66 13.26
CA SER A 8 -1.37 -42.27 12.28
C SER A 8 -1.93 -41.67 10.99
N LEU A 9 -3.18 -41.95 10.63
CA LEU A 9 -3.79 -41.40 9.41
C LEU A 9 -4.28 -39.95 9.61
N ALA A 10 -4.75 -39.61 10.82
CA ALA A 10 -5.28 -38.27 11.11
C ALA A 10 -4.19 -37.19 11.20
N VAL A 11 -2.98 -37.56 11.64
CA VAL A 11 -1.83 -36.64 11.72
C VAL A 11 -1.24 -36.33 10.33
N LEU A 12 -1.40 -37.25 9.37
CA LEU A 12 -0.89 -37.06 8.00
C LEU A 12 -1.76 -36.08 7.18
N CYS A 13 -3.08 -36.04 7.42
CA CYS A 13 -3.98 -35.12 6.72
C CYS A 13 -3.90 -33.67 7.23
N THR A 14 -3.58 -33.44 8.51
CA THR A 14 -3.39 -32.06 9.02
C THR A 14 -2.06 -31.44 8.56
N LEU A 15 -1.03 -32.25 8.30
CA LEU A 15 0.24 -31.77 7.76
C LEU A 15 0.15 -31.30 6.29
N LEU A 16 -0.76 -31.89 5.50
CA LEU A 16 -0.97 -31.51 4.10
C LEU A 16 -1.71 -30.17 3.90
N VAL A 17 -2.48 -29.73 4.89
CA VAL A 17 -3.18 -28.42 4.83
C VAL A 17 -2.24 -27.25 5.18
N ALA A 18 -1.12 -27.50 5.86
CA ALA A 18 -0.13 -26.46 6.20
C ALA A 18 0.83 -26.07 5.05
N LEU A 19 0.88 -26.86 3.97
CA LEU A 19 1.77 -26.62 2.82
C LEU A 19 1.12 -25.78 1.71
N GLY A 20 -0.15 -25.39 1.86
CA GLY A 20 -0.89 -24.57 0.91
C GLY A 20 -0.91 -23.08 1.26
N VAL A 21 0.16 -22.53 1.84
CA VAL A 21 0.30 -21.07 1.96
C VAL A 21 0.58 -20.53 0.56
N PRO A 22 -0.36 -19.83 -0.12
CA PRO A 22 0.00 -19.14 -1.34
C PRO A 22 1.05 -18.10 -0.95
N ALA A 23 2.17 -18.09 -1.65
CA ALA A 23 3.17 -17.02 -1.61
C ALA A 23 2.62 -15.73 -2.25
N GLY A 24 1.43 -15.30 -1.83
CA GLY A 24 0.74 -14.10 -2.29
C GLY A 24 1.06 -12.85 -1.47
N ALA A 25 2.09 -12.91 -0.62
CA ALA A 25 2.61 -11.75 0.11
C ALA A 25 3.89 -11.23 -0.55
N GLN A 26 3.88 -11.00 -1.85
CA GLN A 26 4.95 -10.28 -2.56
C GLN A 26 4.40 -9.60 -3.82
N ALA A 27 3.66 -8.51 -3.64
CA ALA A 27 3.52 -7.50 -4.67
C ALA A 27 3.38 -6.12 -4.02
N ALA A 28 4.29 -5.79 -3.10
CA ALA A 28 4.74 -4.40 -3.04
C ALA A 28 5.10 -4.04 -4.48
N SER A 29 4.35 -3.12 -5.08
CA SER A 29 4.41 -2.86 -6.52
C SER A 29 5.87 -2.67 -6.91
N VAL A 30 6.27 -3.13 -8.10
CA VAL A 30 7.67 -2.97 -8.57
C VAL A 30 8.12 -1.50 -8.42
N PHE A 31 7.20 -0.56 -8.59
CA PHE A 31 7.39 0.86 -8.30
C PHE A 31 7.79 1.13 -6.83
N GLU A 32 7.09 0.57 -5.85
CA GLU A 32 7.38 0.74 -4.42
C GLU A 32 8.76 0.18 -4.05
N GLN A 33 9.16 -0.95 -4.64
CA GLN A 33 10.49 -1.51 -4.39
C GLN A 33 11.59 -0.63 -5.01
N VAL A 34 11.38 -0.12 -6.23
CA VAL A 34 12.31 0.78 -6.91
C VAL A 34 12.40 2.13 -6.18
N SER A 35 11.27 2.70 -5.77
CA SER A 35 11.21 3.97 -5.04
C SER A 35 11.83 3.85 -3.65
N THR A 36 11.57 2.75 -2.93
CA THR A 36 12.21 2.45 -1.64
C THR A 36 13.71 2.30 -1.80
N ASN A 37 14.19 1.68 -2.89
CA ASN A 37 15.62 1.60 -3.17
C ASN A 37 16.21 3.00 -3.43
N LEU A 38 15.54 3.82 -4.24
CA LEU A 38 15.97 5.20 -4.52
C LEU A 38 15.98 6.06 -3.25
N ILE A 39 14.96 6.01 -2.41
CA ILE A 39 14.88 6.78 -1.16
C ILE A 39 15.98 6.36 -0.19
N ASN A 40 16.19 5.04 -0.03
CA ASN A 40 17.16 4.54 0.95
C ASN A 40 18.62 4.64 0.47
N LYS A 41 18.87 4.61 -0.83
CA LYS A 41 20.23 4.58 -1.41
C LYS A 41 20.62 5.85 -2.15
N GLY A 42 19.66 6.73 -2.43
CA GLY A 42 19.84 7.91 -3.29
C GLY A 42 19.99 7.57 -4.77
N ALA A 43 20.01 6.30 -5.16
CA ALA A 43 20.12 5.83 -6.54
C ALA A 43 19.43 4.47 -6.73
N ILE A 44 18.97 4.20 -7.94
CA ILE A 44 18.40 2.89 -8.31
C ILE A 44 19.54 1.94 -8.67
N GLU A 45 19.62 0.81 -7.98
CA GLU A 45 20.59 -0.25 -8.30
C GLU A 45 20.18 -0.98 -9.60
N PRO A 46 20.90 -0.79 -10.73
CA PRO A 46 20.46 -1.29 -12.04
C PRO A 46 20.44 -2.82 -12.15
N CYS A 47 21.14 -3.49 -11.24
CA CYS A 47 21.31 -4.94 -11.23
C CYS A 47 20.37 -5.64 -10.26
N LYS A 48 19.62 -4.88 -9.45
CA LYS A 48 18.65 -5.44 -8.50
C LYS A 48 17.28 -5.67 -9.15
N PHE A 49 16.90 -4.81 -10.09
CA PHE A 49 15.65 -4.89 -10.85
C PHE A 49 15.96 -5.32 -12.27
N THR A 50 15.07 -6.05 -12.93
CA THR A 50 15.14 -6.40 -14.35
C THR A 50 14.82 -5.18 -15.24
N SER A 51 15.18 -5.22 -16.54
CA SER A 51 14.80 -4.16 -17.47
C SER A 51 13.28 -4.02 -17.60
N ALA A 52 12.56 -5.14 -17.63
CA ALA A 52 11.10 -5.18 -17.66
C ALA A 52 10.49 -4.53 -16.41
N GLU A 53 11.04 -4.79 -15.22
CA GLU A 53 10.60 -4.19 -13.96
C GLU A 53 10.83 -2.68 -13.93
N LEU A 54 12.00 -2.21 -14.37
CA LEU A 54 12.30 -0.78 -14.47
C LEU A 54 11.36 -0.07 -15.46
N THR A 55 11.07 -0.67 -16.61
CA THR A 55 10.10 -0.12 -17.56
C THR A 55 8.69 -0.12 -16.99
N LYS A 56 8.28 -1.19 -16.29
CA LYS A 56 6.98 -1.23 -15.61
C LYS A 56 6.89 -0.14 -14.54
N ALA A 57 7.92 0.03 -13.71
CA ALA A 57 7.99 1.08 -12.70
C ALA A 57 7.91 2.49 -13.32
N LYS A 58 8.60 2.73 -14.44
CA LYS A 58 8.52 3.99 -15.18
C LYS A 58 7.11 4.30 -15.69
N ASN A 59 6.42 3.28 -16.20
CA ASN A 59 5.08 3.44 -16.77
C ASN A 59 3.97 3.47 -15.71
N SER A 60 4.24 3.00 -14.50
CA SER A 60 3.31 3.05 -13.36
C SER A 60 3.36 4.37 -12.60
N VAL A 61 4.22 5.33 -12.97
CA VAL A 61 4.29 6.65 -12.34
C VAL A 61 3.01 7.43 -12.68
N PRO A 62 2.16 7.78 -11.69
CA PRO A 62 0.97 8.59 -11.96
C PRO A 62 1.36 9.96 -12.50
N PRO A 63 0.57 10.58 -13.39
CA PRO A 63 0.86 11.92 -13.94
C PRO A 63 1.11 12.99 -12.87
N ASN A 64 0.41 12.89 -11.74
CA ASN A 64 0.58 13.82 -10.61
C ASN A 64 1.97 13.72 -9.97
N LEU A 65 2.62 12.56 -10.00
CA LEU A 65 3.94 12.36 -9.38
C LEU A 65 5.07 12.99 -10.19
N GLU A 66 4.88 13.18 -11.50
CA GLU A 66 5.86 13.83 -12.37
C GLU A 66 6.13 15.28 -11.96
N GLN A 67 5.12 15.93 -11.38
CA GLN A 67 5.26 17.29 -10.86
C GLN A 67 6.08 17.37 -9.57
N TYR A 68 6.12 16.28 -8.78
CA TYR A 68 6.77 16.26 -7.47
C TYR A 68 8.11 15.51 -7.45
N ALA A 69 8.35 14.62 -8.42
CA ALA A 69 9.56 13.82 -8.51
C ALA A 69 10.03 13.65 -9.96
N PRO A 70 10.39 14.75 -10.66
CA PRO A 70 10.91 14.65 -12.03
C PRO A 70 12.15 13.73 -12.12
N ASP A 71 12.97 13.73 -11.07
CA ASP A 71 14.21 12.94 -10.99
C ASP A 71 13.97 11.42 -10.96
N PHE A 72 12.76 10.94 -10.61
CA PHE A 72 12.48 9.50 -10.55
C PHE A 72 12.59 8.84 -11.92
N LYS A 73 12.04 9.48 -12.97
CA LYS A 73 12.11 8.95 -14.34
C LYS A 73 13.54 8.96 -14.85
N ASP A 74 14.29 10.03 -14.57
CA ASP A 74 15.69 10.16 -14.95
C ASP A 74 16.57 9.11 -14.26
N ALA A 75 16.32 8.82 -12.98
CA ALA A 75 17.00 7.77 -12.24
C ALA A 75 16.72 6.37 -12.83
N VAL A 76 15.47 6.09 -13.21
CA VAL A 76 15.10 4.81 -13.85
C VAL A 76 15.77 4.67 -15.23
N ASP A 77 15.79 5.75 -16.01
CA ASP A 77 16.44 5.76 -17.33
C ASP A 77 17.96 5.62 -17.22
N ALA A 78 18.58 6.24 -16.22
CA ALA A 78 19.99 6.05 -15.91
C ALA A 78 20.30 4.59 -15.55
N ALA A 79 19.46 3.96 -14.73
CA ALA A 79 19.61 2.55 -14.37
C ALA A 79 19.46 1.63 -15.59
N LEU A 80 18.49 1.89 -16.48
CA LEU A 80 18.32 1.15 -17.74
C LEU A 80 19.55 1.30 -18.65
N LYS A 81 20.11 2.51 -18.79
CA LYS A 81 21.34 2.76 -19.57
C LYS A 81 22.54 2.02 -18.99
N GLN A 82 22.74 2.07 -17.67
CA GLN A 82 23.82 1.35 -16.99
C GLN A 82 23.68 -0.17 -17.20
N ARG A 83 22.46 -0.70 -17.17
CA ARG A 83 22.22 -2.12 -17.49
C ARG A 83 22.58 -2.43 -18.94
N ALA A 84 22.16 -1.60 -19.89
CA ALA A 84 22.47 -1.78 -21.31
C ALA A 84 23.97 -1.69 -21.61
N GLN A 85 24.74 -0.98 -20.79
CA GLN A 85 26.20 -0.94 -20.83
C GLN A 85 26.88 -2.19 -20.23
N GLY A 86 26.11 -3.20 -19.79
CA GLY A 86 26.63 -4.45 -19.23
C GLY A 86 27.26 -4.29 -17.84
N VAL A 87 26.91 -3.24 -17.09
CA VAL A 87 27.45 -3.00 -15.73
C VAL A 87 27.09 -4.16 -14.79
N CYS A 88 25.96 -4.83 -15.03
CA CYS A 88 25.50 -5.94 -14.21
C CYS A 88 26.27 -7.25 -14.46
N ASP A 89 26.71 -7.49 -15.70
CA ASP A 89 27.51 -8.67 -16.03
C ASP A 89 28.94 -8.55 -15.45
N LYS A 90 29.49 -7.32 -15.43
CA LYS A 90 30.79 -7.03 -14.81
C LYS A 90 30.78 -7.24 -13.29
N LYS A 91 29.65 -6.99 -12.62
CA LYS A 91 29.51 -7.20 -11.17
C LYS A 91 29.45 -8.69 -10.81
N ALA A 92 28.84 -9.53 -11.65
CA ALA A 92 28.81 -10.98 -11.46
C ALA A 92 30.22 -11.61 -11.54
N ALA A 93 31.07 -11.10 -12.45
CA ALA A 93 32.45 -11.55 -12.60
C ALA A 93 33.41 -11.02 -11.50
N GLY A 94 33.00 -9.98 -10.77
CA GLY A 94 33.85 -9.24 -9.82
C GLY A 94 33.57 -9.50 -8.34
N THR A 95 32.92 -10.61 -7.96
CA THR A 95 32.63 -10.93 -6.55
C THR A 95 33.89 -11.44 -5.80
N LYS A 96 34.99 -10.68 -5.91
CA LYS A 96 36.04 -10.59 -4.89
C LYS A 96 36.19 -9.11 -4.54
N LYS A 97 35.41 -8.69 -3.54
CA LYS A 97 35.66 -7.57 -2.63
C LYS A 97 36.37 -6.37 -3.26
N ASN A 98 35.60 -5.46 -3.87
CA ASN A 98 35.99 -4.05 -3.87
C ASN A 98 34.80 -3.20 -3.42
N THR A 99 34.77 -2.96 -2.11
CA THR A 99 34.10 -1.81 -1.51
C THR A 99 34.94 -0.61 -1.91
N ASP A 100 34.80 -0.13 -3.14
CA ASP A 100 35.44 1.09 -3.58
C ASP A 100 34.37 2.09 -4.01
N THR A 101 34.29 3.14 -3.21
CA THR A 101 33.54 4.37 -3.37
C THR A 101 33.83 4.99 -4.73
N GLY A 102 32.99 4.70 -5.73
CA GLY A 102 33.11 5.22 -7.09
C GLY A 102 31.96 6.16 -7.46
N ALA A 103 32.24 7.46 -7.35
CA ALA A 103 31.59 8.60 -7.99
C ALA A 103 30.05 8.67 -7.95
N ALA A 104 29.53 9.29 -6.90
CA ALA A 104 28.31 10.08 -6.99
C ALA A 104 28.49 11.09 -8.14
N VAL A 105 27.71 10.94 -9.21
CA VAL A 105 27.46 12.06 -10.12
C VAL A 105 26.77 13.12 -9.27
N ALA A 106 27.42 14.26 -9.12
CA ALA A 106 26.89 15.38 -8.36
C ALA A 106 25.47 15.70 -8.87
N PRO A 107 24.47 15.86 -7.98
CA PRO A 107 23.21 16.44 -8.40
C PRO A 107 23.50 17.84 -8.95
N THR A 108 23.04 18.11 -10.16
CA THR A 108 22.99 19.46 -10.72
C THR A 108 22.07 20.29 -9.84
N THR A 109 22.66 20.95 -8.83
CA THR A 109 22.00 21.92 -7.97
C THR A 109 21.60 23.11 -8.83
N GLY A 110 20.34 23.17 -9.23
CA GLY A 110 19.73 24.38 -9.75
C GLY A 110 19.74 25.46 -8.67
N GLY A 111 20.45 26.56 -8.94
CA GLY A 111 20.60 27.68 -8.03
C GLY A 111 19.27 28.36 -7.69
N GLY A 112 18.92 28.37 -6.41
CA GLY A 112 17.91 29.25 -5.81
C GLY A 112 18.61 30.21 -4.86
N THR A 113 18.47 31.50 -5.15
CA THR A 113 19.13 32.65 -4.53
C THR A 113 18.95 32.75 -3.00
N THR A 114 20.06 33.07 -2.32
CA THR A 114 20.15 33.51 -0.93
C THR A 114 19.33 34.79 -0.67
N GLY A 115 18.36 34.71 0.23
CA GLY A 115 17.70 35.84 0.88
C GLY A 115 17.94 35.78 2.39
N ALA A 116 18.46 36.87 2.94
CA ALA A 116 19.02 37.00 4.28
C ALA A 116 18.04 36.73 5.43
N ALA A 117 18.60 36.23 6.53
CA ALA A 117 17.96 36.12 7.84
C ALA A 117 17.80 37.49 8.51
N PRO A 118 16.78 37.65 9.36
CA PRO A 118 16.91 38.45 10.58
C PRO A 118 16.70 37.60 11.84
N ALA A 119 17.41 38.02 12.87
CA ALA A 119 17.46 37.44 14.20
C ALA A 119 16.17 37.65 15.01
N GLY A 120 15.91 36.69 15.90
CA GLY A 120 15.40 36.86 17.28
C GLY A 120 14.11 37.65 17.52
N ASN A 121 13.10 36.98 18.10
CA ASN A 121 12.69 37.20 19.49
C ASN A 121 11.43 36.38 19.83
N THR A 122 11.52 35.63 20.92
CA THR A 122 10.37 35.12 21.72
C THR A 122 9.59 36.32 22.28
N PRO A 123 8.24 36.28 22.37
CA PRO A 123 7.64 35.95 23.67
C PRO A 123 6.26 35.23 23.63
N ALA A 124 6.01 34.49 24.72
CA ALA A 124 4.78 34.32 25.50
C ALA A 124 3.39 34.09 24.86
N GLN A 125 2.70 33.10 25.46
CA GLN A 125 1.26 32.84 25.43
C GLN A 125 0.40 34.10 25.64
N GLY A 126 -0.70 34.18 24.87
CA GLY A 126 -1.81 35.10 25.11
C GLY A 126 -3.06 34.66 24.34
N THR A 127 -4.08 34.24 25.09
CA THR A 127 -5.46 33.97 24.65
C THR A 127 -6.16 35.25 24.17
N ALA A 128 -6.81 35.25 22.99
CA ALA A 128 -7.89 36.19 22.65
C ALA A 128 -8.78 35.72 21.47
N ALA A 129 -10.00 36.26 21.48
CA ALA A 129 -11.27 35.94 20.81
C ALA A 129 -11.36 36.09 19.26
N PRO A 130 -12.45 35.64 18.61
CA PRO A 130 -12.62 35.74 17.16
C PRO A 130 -13.11 37.14 16.75
N THR A 131 -12.53 37.70 15.69
CA THR A 131 -13.08 38.88 15.00
C THR A 131 -13.33 38.57 13.54
N THR A 132 -14.61 38.67 13.17
CA THR A 132 -15.13 38.76 11.81
C THR A 132 -14.60 40.02 11.13
N SER A 133 -13.93 39.87 9.98
CA SER A 133 -13.55 40.98 9.09
C SER A 133 -14.35 40.88 7.79
N THR A 134 -15.27 41.81 7.62
CA THR A 134 -16.03 42.09 6.40
C THR A 134 -15.14 42.88 5.45
N ALA A 135 -14.79 42.31 4.30
CA ALA A 135 -14.08 43.01 3.23
C ALA A 135 -15.07 43.74 2.31
N ALA A 136 -14.78 45.02 2.04
CA ALA A 136 -15.52 45.88 1.13
C ALA A 136 -15.20 45.60 -0.35
N PRO A 137 -16.11 45.87 -1.30
CA PRO A 137 -15.88 45.67 -2.72
C PRO A 137 -15.05 46.83 -3.32
N THR A 138 -13.89 46.52 -3.88
CA THR A 138 -13.11 47.45 -4.70
C THR A 138 -13.60 47.44 -6.13
N THR A 139 -14.08 48.59 -6.60
CA THR A 139 -14.49 48.86 -7.97
C THR A 139 -13.26 48.86 -8.89
N GLN A 140 -13.15 47.87 -9.78
CA GLN A 140 -12.09 47.76 -10.76
C GLN A 140 -12.46 48.56 -12.02
N ALA A 141 -11.58 49.51 -12.40
CA ALA A 141 -11.75 50.33 -13.59
C ALA A 141 -11.67 49.49 -14.87
N ALA A 142 -12.58 49.77 -15.81
CA ALA A 142 -12.65 49.12 -17.11
C ALA A 142 -11.44 49.49 -17.97
N VAL A 143 -10.62 48.49 -18.27
CA VAL A 143 -9.55 48.58 -19.28
C VAL A 143 -10.13 48.12 -20.62
N THR A 144 -10.04 49.01 -21.62
CA THR A 144 -10.46 48.76 -23.00
C THR A 144 -9.58 47.66 -23.62
N PRO A 145 -10.15 46.54 -24.10
CA PRO A 145 -9.37 45.46 -24.70
C PRO A 145 -8.86 45.85 -26.08
N THR A 146 -7.56 45.72 -26.29
CA THR A 146 -6.91 45.74 -27.60
C THR A 146 -7.34 44.51 -28.41
N PRO A 147 -7.58 44.63 -29.72
CA PRO A 147 -8.05 43.52 -30.56
C PRO A 147 -7.00 42.40 -30.62
N GLN A 148 -7.38 41.24 -30.07
CA GLN A 148 -6.60 40.01 -30.08
C GLN A 148 -6.58 39.42 -31.51
N PRO A 149 -5.39 39.16 -32.09
CA PRO A 149 -5.29 38.56 -33.42
C PRO A 149 -5.96 37.19 -33.47
N ALA A 150 -6.67 36.93 -34.57
CA ALA A 150 -7.46 35.73 -34.79
C ALA A 150 -6.61 34.45 -34.62
N PRO A 151 -7.10 33.45 -33.86
CA PRO A 151 -6.37 32.20 -33.66
C PRO A 151 -6.20 31.47 -34.99
N SER A 152 -4.95 31.18 -35.34
CA SER A 152 -4.62 30.28 -36.43
C SER A 152 -5.17 28.88 -36.09
N VAL A 153 -6.04 28.36 -36.94
CA VAL A 153 -6.71 27.07 -36.73
C VAL A 153 -5.69 25.97 -37.02
N THR A 154 -5.01 25.50 -35.98
CA THR A 154 -4.17 24.30 -36.06
C THR A 154 -5.07 23.11 -36.40
N PRO A 155 -4.82 22.38 -37.50
CA PRO A 155 -5.63 21.22 -37.88
C PRO A 155 -5.59 20.17 -36.77
N ALA A 156 -6.77 19.63 -36.44
CA ALA A 156 -6.92 18.62 -35.41
C ALA A 156 -6.06 17.38 -35.73
N PRO A 157 -5.28 16.86 -34.76
CA PRO A 157 -4.50 15.65 -34.97
C PRO A 157 -5.43 14.50 -35.30
N VAL A 158 -5.19 13.86 -36.45
CA VAL A 158 -5.88 12.63 -36.84
C VAL A 158 -5.48 11.56 -35.82
N VAL A 159 -6.42 11.22 -34.94
CA VAL A 159 -6.23 10.16 -33.95
C VAL A 159 -6.12 8.84 -34.71
N ALA A 160 -4.94 8.25 -34.71
CA ALA A 160 -4.72 6.94 -35.31
C ALA A 160 -5.51 5.88 -34.52
N ASP A 161 -6.43 5.18 -35.18
CA ASP A 161 -7.30 4.15 -34.60
C ASP A 161 -6.54 3.04 -33.83
N GLY A 162 -5.26 2.85 -34.13
CA GLY A 162 -4.38 1.92 -33.41
C GLY A 162 -4.09 2.30 -31.95
N ALA A 163 -4.10 3.59 -31.60
CA ALA A 163 -3.81 4.06 -30.24
C ALA A 163 -4.92 3.69 -29.25
N ILE A 164 -6.18 3.67 -29.71
CA ILE A 164 -7.33 3.28 -28.89
C ILE A 164 -7.32 1.76 -28.65
N LEU A 165 -6.94 0.97 -29.66
CA LEU A 165 -6.81 -0.49 -29.51
C LEU A 165 -5.65 -0.89 -28.61
N ALA A 166 -4.56 -0.11 -28.58
CA ALA A 166 -3.43 -0.31 -27.67
C ALA A 166 -3.78 0.10 -26.22
N ALA A 167 -4.55 1.17 -26.03
CA ALA A 167 -5.05 1.57 -24.71
C ALA A 167 -6.02 0.54 -24.12
N ALA A 168 -6.89 -0.05 -24.95
CA ALA A 168 -7.86 -1.06 -24.53
C ALA A 168 -7.23 -2.42 -24.15
N ARG A 169 -6.01 -2.74 -24.64
CA ARG A 169 -5.31 -3.98 -24.24
C ARG A 169 -4.60 -3.87 -22.90
N ASN A 170 -4.31 -2.65 -22.44
CA ASN A 170 -3.67 -2.41 -21.15
C ASN A 170 -4.65 -2.36 -19.97
N THR A 171 -5.96 -2.40 -20.22
CA THR A 171 -7.02 -2.52 -19.20
C THR A 171 -7.34 -3.98 -18.86
N SER A 172 -6.37 -4.90 -19.00
CA SER A 172 -6.45 -6.21 -18.38
C SER A 172 -6.29 -5.99 -16.87
N SER A 173 -7.45 -5.86 -16.24
CA SER A 173 -7.66 -5.42 -14.87
C SER A 173 -6.71 -6.12 -13.90
N ASP A 174 -5.75 -5.36 -13.36
CA ASP A 174 -5.36 -5.50 -11.95
C ASP A 174 -6.66 -5.26 -11.15
N SER A 175 -7.48 -6.30 -11.06
CA SER A 175 -8.60 -6.38 -10.14
C SER A 175 -8.00 -6.60 -8.77
N ASP A 176 -7.25 -5.61 -8.27
CA ASP A 176 -6.87 -5.54 -6.88
C ASP A 176 -8.18 -5.49 -6.10
N LEU A 177 -8.57 -6.66 -5.59
CA LEU A 177 -9.65 -6.78 -4.62
C LEU A 177 -9.35 -5.73 -3.56
N PRO A 178 -10.27 -4.77 -3.31
CA PRO A 178 -10.01 -3.73 -2.33
C PRO A 178 -9.57 -4.41 -1.04
N ALA A 179 -8.48 -3.93 -0.43
CA ALA A 179 -7.92 -4.48 0.79
C ALA A 179 -8.95 -4.97 1.84
N PRO A 180 -10.09 -4.27 2.09
CA PRO A 180 -11.11 -4.78 3.01
C PRO A 180 -11.75 -6.12 2.57
N PHE A 181 -11.95 -6.37 1.27
CA PHE A 181 -12.50 -7.65 0.80
C PHE A 181 -11.51 -8.80 1.00
N VAL A 182 -10.21 -8.55 0.81
CA VAL A 182 -9.17 -9.55 1.11
C VAL A 182 -9.15 -9.87 2.60
N ALA A 183 -9.22 -8.84 3.46
CA ALA A 183 -9.30 -9.03 4.91
C ALA A 183 -10.55 -9.82 5.33
N LEU A 184 -11.72 -9.50 4.75
CA LEU A 184 -12.96 -10.24 5.01
C LEU A 184 -12.89 -11.69 4.53
N ALA A 185 -12.31 -11.94 3.35
CA ALA A 185 -12.13 -13.29 2.83
C ALA A 185 -11.22 -14.13 3.75
N LEU A 186 -10.13 -13.54 4.27
CA LEU A 186 -9.26 -14.19 5.24
C LEU A 186 -9.99 -14.50 6.56
N LEU A 187 -10.76 -13.55 7.09
CA LEU A 187 -11.57 -13.78 8.28
C LEU A 187 -12.61 -14.89 8.09
N ALA A 188 -13.30 -14.91 6.94
CA ALA A 188 -14.27 -15.95 6.61
C ALA A 188 -13.59 -17.33 6.49
N ALA A 189 -12.42 -17.40 5.85
CA ALA A 189 -11.66 -18.64 5.76
C ALA A 189 -11.21 -19.15 7.13
N LEU A 190 -10.73 -18.27 8.01
CA LEU A 190 -10.36 -18.63 9.39
C LEU A 190 -11.57 -19.13 10.20
N ALA A 191 -12.72 -18.45 10.08
CA ALA A 191 -13.95 -18.86 10.74
C ALA A 191 -14.44 -20.23 10.24
N ALA A 192 -14.36 -20.48 8.92
CA ALA A 192 -14.71 -21.77 8.33
C ALA A 192 -13.79 -22.89 8.83
N LEU A 193 -12.48 -22.64 8.92
CA LEU A 193 -11.52 -23.59 9.50
C LEU A 193 -11.80 -23.89 10.97
N ALA A 194 -12.11 -22.87 11.78
CA ALA A 194 -12.49 -23.05 13.18
C ALA A 194 -13.78 -23.88 13.31
N ALA A 195 -14.80 -23.59 12.50
CA ALA A 195 -16.04 -24.35 12.47
C ALA A 195 -15.81 -25.82 12.08
N LEU A 196 -14.95 -26.07 11.08
CA LEU A 196 -14.61 -27.41 10.63
C LEU A 196 -13.85 -28.20 11.70
N ALA A 197 -12.96 -27.55 12.45
CA ALA A 197 -12.27 -28.15 13.60
C ALA A 197 -13.27 -28.52 14.72
N VAL A 198 -14.19 -27.61 15.06
CA VAL A 198 -15.25 -27.90 16.05
C VAL A 198 -16.16 -29.01 15.57
N PHE A 199 -16.56 -29.01 14.29
CA PHE A 199 -17.39 -30.07 13.73
C PHE A 199 -16.68 -31.43 13.77
N SER A 200 -15.40 -31.47 13.39
CA SER A 200 -14.58 -32.69 13.39
C SER A 200 -14.41 -33.27 14.79
N THR A 201 -14.15 -32.42 15.79
CA THR A 201 -14.04 -32.88 17.20
C THR A 201 -15.36 -33.46 17.71
N ARG A 202 -16.50 -32.87 17.33
CA ARG A 202 -17.84 -33.42 17.66
C ARG A 202 -18.10 -34.74 16.96
N TRP A 203 -17.76 -34.85 15.68
CA TRP A 203 -17.95 -36.09 14.91
C TRP A 203 -17.12 -37.25 15.46
N LEU A 204 -15.90 -36.97 15.93
CA LEU A 204 -15.00 -37.96 16.52
C LEU A 204 -15.30 -38.28 18.00
N ALA A 205 -16.34 -37.69 18.58
CA ALA A 205 -16.68 -37.79 20.00
C ALA A 205 -15.49 -37.51 20.94
N PHE A 206 -14.55 -36.66 20.49
CA PHE A 206 -13.38 -36.29 21.29
C PHE A 206 -13.78 -35.16 22.24
N GLU A 207 -14.25 -35.52 23.44
CA GLU A 207 -14.57 -34.56 24.51
C GLU A 207 -13.48 -34.57 25.59
N PRO A 208 -12.45 -33.72 25.48
CA PRO A 208 -11.44 -33.64 26.52
C PRO A 208 -12.07 -33.10 27.81
N ARG A 209 -11.67 -33.63 28.96
CA ARG A 209 -12.28 -33.36 30.28
C ARG A 209 -12.38 -31.87 30.64
N TRP A 210 -11.50 -31.03 30.11
CA TRP A 210 -11.54 -29.59 30.32
C TRP A 210 -12.75 -28.93 29.62
N VAL A 211 -13.19 -29.43 28.46
CA VAL A 211 -14.34 -28.87 27.72
C VAL A 211 -15.63 -29.02 28.51
N VAL A 212 -15.81 -30.14 29.21
CA VAL A 212 -16.98 -30.36 30.08
C VAL A 212 -17.02 -29.32 31.21
N ARG A 213 -15.88 -29.04 31.83
CA ARG A 213 -15.76 -28.00 32.87
C ARG A 213 -15.98 -26.60 32.28
N SER A 214 -15.40 -26.31 31.12
CA SER A 214 -15.59 -25.03 30.43
C SER A 214 -17.06 -24.78 30.10
N ARG A 215 -17.79 -25.80 29.62
CA ARG A 215 -19.24 -25.70 29.34
C ARG A 215 -20.03 -25.26 30.56
N HIS A 216 -19.76 -25.87 31.72
CA HIS A 216 -20.42 -25.50 32.97
C HIS A 216 -20.10 -24.06 33.39
N ALA A 217 -18.83 -23.66 33.32
CA ALA A 217 -18.41 -22.29 33.62
C ALA A 217 -19.04 -21.25 32.67
N THR A 218 -19.09 -21.52 31.36
CA THR A 218 -19.77 -20.62 30.41
C THR A 218 -21.28 -20.59 30.60
N ALA A 219 -21.91 -21.69 31.00
CA ALA A 219 -23.34 -21.71 31.28
C ALA A 219 -23.68 -20.87 32.51
N GLU A 220 -22.87 -20.98 33.58
CA GLU A 220 -23.05 -20.14 34.77
C GLU A 220 -22.77 -18.66 34.48
N ALA A 221 -21.68 -18.35 33.77
CA ALA A 221 -21.37 -16.98 33.36
C ALA A 221 -22.50 -16.39 32.50
N GLY A 222 -23.00 -17.14 31.51
CA GLY A 222 -24.12 -16.74 30.66
C GLY A 222 -25.40 -16.49 31.47
N TRP A 223 -25.69 -17.35 32.46
CA TRP A 223 -26.81 -17.14 33.36
C TRP A 223 -26.69 -15.83 34.14
N ARG A 224 -25.53 -15.54 34.74
CA ARG A 224 -25.25 -14.30 35.48
C ARG A 224 -25.35 -13.06 34.57
N THR A 225 -24.75 -13.12 33.38
CA THR A 225 -24.81 -12.03 32.40
C THR A 225 -26.24 -11.78 31.91
N SER A 226 -27.03 -12.83 31.69
CA SER A 226 -28.42 -12.69 31.25
C SER A 226 -29.30 -12.03 32.31
N ALA A 227 -29.08 -12.32 33.59
CA ALA A 227 -29.78 -11.67 34.69
C ALA A 227 -29.44 -10.17 34.75
N ALA A 228 -28.15 -9.82 34.69
CA ALA A 228 -27.71 -8.41 34.66
C ALA A 228 -28.27 -7.65 33.45
N TRP A 229 -28.36 -8.31 32.29
CA TRP A 229 -28.96 -7.70 31.10
C TRP A 229 -30.47 -7.48 31.24
N ALA A 230 -31.18 -8.39 31.91
CA ALA A 230 -32.60 -8.23 32.19
C ALA A 230 -32.85 -7.02 33.11
N GLU A 231 -32.04 -6.86 34.16
CA GLU A 231 -32.11 -5.69 35.05
C GLU A 231 -31.81 -4.39 34.29
N PHE A 232 -30.79 -4.38 33.42
CA PHE A 232 -30.48 -3.22 32.59
C PHE A 232 -31.64 -2.85 31.64
N ARG A 233 -32.25 -3.85 31.00
CA ARG A 233 -33.42 -3.63 30.14
C ARG A 233 -34.62 -3.10 30.93
N ASP A 234 -34.80 -3.56 32.17
CA ASP A 234 -35.87 -3.07 33.04
C ASP A 234 -35.62 -1.62 33.46
N TRP A 235 -34.37 -1.27 33.82
CA TRP A 235 -33.96 0.11 34.08
C TRP A 235 -34.22 1.03 32.89
N LEU A 236 -33.82 0.61 31.67
CA LEU A 236 -34.10 1.35 30.43
C LEU A 236 -35.60 1.56 30.21
N ARG A 237 -36.44 0.59 30.57
CA ARG A 237 -37.89 0.68 30.43
C ARG A 237 -38.53 1.61 31.46
N LEU A 238 -37.98 1.66 32.67
CA LEU A 238 -38.45 2.51 33.76
C LEU A 238 -37.97 3.96 33.64
N GLY A 239 -37.06 4.27 32.70
CA GLY A 239 -36.65 5.64 32.35
C GLY A 239 -35.96 6.40 33.48
N ARG A 240 -35.22 5.69 34.34
CA ARG A 240 -34.38 6.28 35.40
C ARG A 240 -32.97 6.55 34.90
#